data_AF-A0A939AU12-F1
#
_entry.id   AF-A0A939AU12-F1
#
_cell.length_a   1.000
_cell.length_b   1.000
_cell.length_c   1.000
_cell.angle_alpha   90.00
_cell.angle_beta   90.00
_cell.angle_gamma   90.00
#
_symmetry.space_group_name_H-M   'P 1'
#
loop_
_entity.id
_entity.type
_entity.pdbx_description
1 polymer ?
#
loop_
_entity_poly.entity_id
_entity_poly.type
_entity_poly.pdbx_seq_one_letter_code
_entity_poly.pdbx_strand_id
1 'polypeptide(L)'
;MVNLFKRGPASDRAAKRYPEALADLLTLGKPAEDATYDGWAARLKDHALDLIRMVLDDDLNARKEKDPAVWAPLHALRTLGVLGPAEAAEPLLACLAWDDEWGRTVLPEVYAGIGAPAVPLLQDYLADASRNEWARIYAADCLAAIAKAHADVKDEIVAFLTAFLDRSAADANQVEEAVTTFAIYNLAHLGARSAYDAIKRAYAENRVDPQVIGLDDVEVDLGMRPAPDYDAAPKPPDEPGVRLSLRCKACGRERSYLFPKVYCDLGTVRRKEESPKYNPIIIPQRVVCQKCGAVDQYEIGGMGQVALLADLLMKVEPELEKLRRPDQRVQYTEFTTRWGSMHPLAAIERYEREIARYPNDSSLHVGFGQVLRFLGRGDEAEAEQRKALELDPVNPEAWVNLAQMAAERGAVAEARELWQKVLALGLDSRLPVDQRELLTAAAREALDDLRHGRKIEVMGPPLVHGAAARAALAGAPRATRRQPARPPVAPPASPPPVAATMRSAPKVGRNEPCPCGSGKKYKHCHGRPGQQPR
;
A
#
# COMPACT_ATOMS: atom_id res chain seq x y z
N MET A 1 -22.60 12.74 -45.96
CA MET A 1 -21.69 13.89 -46.14
C MET A 1 -21.86 14.82 -44.96
N VAL A 2 -21.05 14.65 -43.91
CA VAL A 2 -20.87 15.63 -42.82
C VAL A 2 -19.36 15.77 -42.66
N ASN A 3 -18.88 17.02 -42.74
CA ASN A 3 -17.48 17.40 -42.60
C ASN A 3 -16.91 16.88 -41.28
N LEU A 4 -15.93 15.99 -41.35
CA LEU A 4 -15.16 15.55 -40.21
C LEU A 4 -13.67 15.69 -40.54
N PHE A 5 -12.89 16.09 -39.54
CA PHE A 5 -11.43 16.03 -39.46
C PHE A 5 -10.63 17.26 -39.94
N LYS A 6 -9.88 17.84 -39.00
CA LYS A 6 -8.82 18.81 -39.27
C LYS A 6 -7.58 18.04 -39.73
N ARG A 7 -7.24 18.13 -41.02
CA ARG A 7 -6.01 17.57 -41.60
C ARG A 7 -4.77 18.29 -41.04
N GLY A 8 -3.87 17.55 -40.39
CA GLY A 8 -2.51 18.01 -40.09
C GLY A 8 -1.53 17.62 -41.22
N PRO A 9 -0.38 18.30 -41.36
CA PRO A 9 0.62 17.95 -42.38
C PRO A 9 1.32 16.64 -42.01
N ALA A 10 1.23 15.62 -42.86
CA ALA A 10 2.02 14.40 -42.75
C ALA A 10 3.51 14.70 -42.90
N SER A 11 4.38 14.07 -42.10
CA SER A 11 5.82 14.11 -42.38
C SER A 11 6.13 13.29 -43.64
N ASP A 12 6.73 13.93 -44.65
CA ASP A 12 6.94 13.46 -46.04
C ASP A 12 7.72 12.13 -46.21
N ARG A 13 8.29 11.56 -45.13
CA ARG A 13 8.99 10.25 -45.17
C ARG A 13 8.08 9.04 -44.94
N ALA A 14 7.05 9.15 -44.08
CA ALA A 14 6.16 8.02 -43.79
C ALA A 14 5.15 7.76 -44.93
N ALA A 15 4.69 8.84 -45.57
CA ALA A 15 3.74 8.77 -46.69
C ALA A 15 4.28 8.01 -47.92
N LYS A 16 5.61 7.86 -48.06
CA LYS A 16 6.25 7.14 -49.16
C LYS A 16 6.41 5.64 -48.90
N ARG A 17 6.19 5.17 -47.66
CA ARG A 17 6.39 3.76 -47.25
C ARG A 17 5.13 2.91 -47.43
N TYR A 18 3.97 3.55 -47.53
CA TYR A 18 2.65 2.91 -47.61
C TYR A 18 1.94 3.24 -48.92
N PRO A 19 1.04 2.36 -49.40
CA PRO A 19 0.19 2.67 -50.55
C PRO A 19 -0.60 3.95 -50.34
N GLU A 20 -0.92 4.65 -51.43
CA GLU A 20 -1.74 5.88 -51.40
C GLU A 20 -3.09 5.65 -50.69
N ALA A 21 -3.65 4.44 -50.82
CA ALA A 21 -4.86 4.03 -50.13
C ALA A 21 -4.78 4.17 -48.59
N LEU A 22 -3.60 4.05 -47.98
CA LEU A 22 -3.39 4.18 -46.54
C LEU A 22 -2.92 5.57 -46.11
N ALA A 23 -2.63 6.47 -47.06
CA ALA A 23 -2.06 7.78 -46.77
C ALA A 23 -2.93 8.63 -45.83
N ASP A 24 -4.26 8.49 -45.93
CA ASP A 24 -5.18 9.22 -45.06
C ASP A 24 -5.01 8.83 -43.58
N LEU A 25 -4.73 7.55 -43.26
CA LEU A 25 -4.56 7.08 -41.88
C LEU A 25 -3.41 7.81 -41.16
N LEU A 26 -2.38 8.23 -41.90
CA LEU A 26 -1.23 8.99 -41.37
C LEU A 26 -1.58 10.42 -40.93
N THR A 27 -2.79 10.90 -41.26
CA THR A 27 -3.21 12.29 -41.04
C THR A 27 -4.40 12.44 -40.11
N LEU A 28 -5.06 11.34 -39.71
CA LEU A 28 -6.30 11.36 -38.94
C LEU A 28 -6.13 11.89 -37.51
N GLY A 29 -4.96 11.68 -36.90
CA GLY A 29 -4.73 12.01 -35.50
C GLY A 29 -5.45 11.05 -34.57
N LYS A 30 -5.66 11.45 -33.31
CA LYS A 30 -6.26 10.58 -32.29
C LYS A 30 -7.70 10.17 -32.66
N PRO A 31 -8.06 8.87 -32.58
CA PRO A 31 -9.43 8.44 -32.82
C PRO A 31 -10.39 9.03 -31.78
N ALA A 32 -11.62 9.35 -32.22
CA ALA A 32 -12.73 9.63 -31.31
C ALA A 32 -13.14 8.36 -30.55
N GLU A 33 -13.76 8.54 -29.38
CA GLU A 33 -14.24 7.43 -28.54
C GLU A 33 -15.30 6.57 -29.25
N ASP A 34 -16.14 7.18 -30.08
CA ASP A 34 -17.25 6.57 -30.83
C ASP A 34 -16.90 6.25 -32.30
N ALA A 35 -15.62 6.27 -32.67
CA ALA A 35 -15.20 6.06 -34.06
C ALA A 35 -15.45 4.61 -34.55
N THR A 36 -16.19 4.47 -35.64
CA THR A 36 -16.45 3.19 -36.34
C THR A 36 -15.47 2.95 -37.50
N TYR A 37 -15.18 1.69 -37.82
CA TYR A 37 -14.17 1.31 -38.82
C TYR A 37 -14.72 0.54 -40.04
N ASP A 38 -16.03 0.32 -40.14
CA ASP A 38 -16.66 -0.38 -41.28
C ASP A 38 -16.34 0.28 -42.63
N GLY A 39 -16.36 1.61 -42.68
CA GLY A 39 -16.02 2.36 -43.89
C GLY A 39 -14.53 2.23 -44.28
N TRP A 40 -13.64 2.15 -43.29
CA TRP A 40 -12.21 1.92 -43.51
C TRP A 40 -11.95 0.50 -43.98
N ALA A 41 -12.61 -0.48 -43.35
CA ALA A 41 -12.53 -1.88 -43.74
C ALA A 41 -13.01 -2.08 -45.20
N ALA A 42 -14.16 -1.52 -45.56
CA ALA A 42 -14.67 -1.59 -46.93
C ALA A 42 -13.69 -0.98 -47.96
N ARG A 43 -13.02 0.12 -47.60
CA ARG A 43 -12.04 0.80 -48.46
C ARG A 43 -10.70 0.05 -48.55
N LEU A 44 -10.27 -0.59 -47.47
CA LEU A 44 -8.92 -1.14 -47.31
C LEU A 44 -8.87 -2.68 -47.29
N LYS A 45 -9.95 -3.35 -47.67
CA LYS A 45 -10.08 -4.82 -47.69
C LYS A 45 -8.96 -5.55 -48.44
N ASP A 46 -8.41 -4.93 -49.49
CA ASP A 46 -7.36 -5.53 -50.33
C ASP A 46 -5.94 -5.18 -49.84
N HIS A 47 -5.83 -4.52 -48.67
CA HIS A 47 -4.58 -4.00 -48.10
C HIS A 47 -4.24 -4.58 -46.72
N ALA A 48 -4.71 -5.78 -46.39
CA ALA A 48 -4.48 -6.41 -45.08
C ALA A 48 -2.98 -6.46 -44.70
N LEU A 49 -2.10 -6.86 -45.62
CA LEU A 49 -0.65 -6.91 -45.37
C LEU A 49 -0.04 -5.52 -45.12
N ASP A 50 -0.52 -4.48 -45.82
CA ASP A 50 -0.04 -3.11 -45.61
C ASP A 50 -0.51 -2.55 -44.27
N LEU A 51 -1.73 -2.90 -43.85
CA LEU A 51 -2.25 -2.57 -42.53
C LEU A 51 -1.43 -3.24 -41.43
N ILE A 52 -1.13 -4.55 -41.56
CA ILE A 52 -0.27 -5.27 -40.60
C ILE A 52 1.11 -4.60 -40.50
N ARG A 53 1.71 -4.24 -41.64
CA ARG A 53 3.00 -3.52 -41.68
C ARG A 53 2.92 -2.17 -40.99
N MET A 54 1.80 -1.45 -41.11
CA MET A 54 1.58 -0.17 -40.46
C MET A 54 1.43 -0.30 -38.94
N VAL A 55 0.72 -1.33 -38.47
CA VAL A 55 0.59 -1.62 -37.04
C VAL A 55 1.95 -1.87 -36.39
N LEU A 56 2.80 -2.63 -37.07
CA LEU A 56 4.12 -3.05 -36.58
C LEU A 56 5.26 -2.07 -36.94
N ASP A 57 4.94 -0.84 -37.38
CA ASP A 57 5.97 0.13 -37.74
C ASP A 57 6.52 0.85 -36.51
N ASP A 58 7.73 0.46 -36.10
CA ASP A 58 8.47 1.09 -34.98
C ASP A 58 8.62 2.61 -35.15
N ASP A 59 8.79 3.10 -36.39
CA ASP A 59 8.95 4.53 -36.66
C ASP A 59 7.64 5.31 -36.47
N LEU A 60 6.48 4.66 -36.55
CA LEU A 60 5.19 5.27 -36.25
C LEU A 60 4.91 5.17 -34.74
N ASN A 61 5.12 4.00 -34.15
CA ASN A 61 4.88 3.74 -32.73
C ASN A 61 5.80 4.57 -31.80
N ALA A 62 7.00 4.95 -32.24
CA ALA A 62 7.92 5.79 -31.47
C ALA A 62 7.66 7.31 -31.57
N ARG A 63 6.65 7.74 -32.33
CA ARG A 63 6.37 9.18 -32.53
C ARG A 63 5.75 9.83 -31.31
N LYS A 64 5.79 11.16 -31.29
CA LYS A 64 5.16 11.95 -30.22
C LYS A 64 3.67 12.10 -30.49
N GLU A 65 2.86 12.12 -29.43
CA GLU A 65 1.39 12.25 -29.50
C GLU A 65 0.88 13.41 -30.38
N LYS A 66 1.65 14.51 -30.47
CA LYS A 66 1.33 15.69 -31.29
C LYS A 66 1.47 15.45 -32.80
N ASP A 67 2.19 14.42 -33.23
CA ASP A 67 2.31 14.03 -34.62
C ASP A 67 1.11 13.14 -34.99
N PRO A 68 0.24 13.54 -35.92
CA PRO A 68 -0.94 12.74 -36.30
C PRO A 68 -0.58 11.31 -36.74
N ALA A 69 0.60 11.09 -37.29
CA ALA A 69 1.02 9.79 -37.79
C ALA A 69 1.25 8.74 -36.70
N VAL A 70 1.46 9.16 -35.43
CA VAL A 70 1.56 8.23 -34.29
C VAL A 70 0.29 7.41 -34.08
N TRP A 71 -0.85 7.90 -34.58
CA TRP A 71 -2.16 7.28 -34.43
C TRP A 71 -2.51 6.32 -35.57
N ALA A 72 -1.73 6.31 -36.65
CA ALA A 72 -1.98 5.46 -37.80
C ALA A 72 -1.92 3.95 -37.49
N PRO A 73 -0.97 3.45 -36.67
CA PRO A 73 -0.98 2.05 -36.22
C PRO A 73 -2.30 1.66 -35.53
N LEU A 74 -2.85 2.53 -34.68
CA LEU A 74 -4.10 2.27 -33.97
C LEU A 74 -5.30 2.21 -34.93
N HIS A 75 -5.37 3.11 -35.92
CA HIS A 75 -6.41 3.05 -36.95
C HIS A 75 -6.29 1.81 -37.82
N ALA A 76 -5.06 1.42 -38.18
CA ALA A 76 -4.81 0.20 -38.94
C ALA A 76 -5.23 -1.04 -38.15
N LEU A 77 -4.90 -1.09 -36.86
CA LEU A 77 -5.26 -2.17 -35.95
C LEU A 77 -6.78 -2.34 -35.84
N ARG A 78 -7.52 -1.25 -35.60
CA ARG A 78 -8.99 -1.28 -35.55
C ARG A 78 -9.62 -1.67 -36.90
N THR A 79 -9.02 -1.23 -38.01
CA THR A 79 -9.46 -1.63 -39.36
C THR A 79 -9.27 -3.13 -39.58
N LEU A 80 -8.12 -3.69 -39.15
CA LEU A 80 -7.86 -5.13 -39.19
C LEU A 80 -8.88 -5.92 -38.34
N GLY A 81 -9.29 -5.38 -37.20
CA GLY A 81 -10.32 -6.02 -36.36
C GLY A 81 -11.67 -6.17 -37.05
N VAL A 82 -12.08 -5.18 -37.86
CA VAL A 82 -13.32 -5.31 -38.66
C VAL A 82 -13.13 -6.23 -39.86
N LEU A 83 -11.94 -6.24 -40.48
CA LEU A 83 -11.65 -7.09 -41.64
C LEU A 83 -11.50 -8.58 -41.29
N GLY A 84 -10.93 -8.89 -40.12
CA GLY A 84 -10.67 -10.26 -39.67
C GLY A 84 -9.76 -11.12 -40.56
N PRO A 85 -8.67 -10.61 -41.18
CA PRO A 85 -7.82 -11.45 -42.04
C PRO A 85 -7.02 -12.45 -41.21
N ALA A 86 -7.06 -13.73 -41.59
CA ALA A 86 -6.40 -14.82 -40.85
C ALA A 86 -4.87 -14.61 -40.77
N GLU A 87 -4.27 -14.05 -41.82
CA GLU A 87 -2.84 -13.74 -41.88
C GLU A 87 -2.37 -12.67 -40.89
N ALA A 88 -3.28 -11.92 -40.26
CA ALA A 88 -2.94 -10.98 -39.20
C ALA A 88 -2.70 -11.66 -37.84
N ALA A 89 -3.17 -12.89 -37.64
CA ALA A 89 -3.16 -13.54 -36.33
C ALA A 89 -1.74 -13.67 -35.73
N GLU A 90 -0.78 -14.19 -36.49
CA GLU A 90 0.58 -14.42 -36.01
C GLU A 90 1.39 -13.12 -35.87
N PRO A 91 1.43 -12.20 -36.86
CA PRO A 91 2.19 -10.95 -36.73
C PRO A 91 1.73 -10.08 -35.55
N LEU A 92 0.42 -10.06 -35.27
CA LEU A 92 -0.14 -9.24 -34.19
C LEU A 92 0.11 -9.79 -32.78
N LEU A 93 0.72 -10.98 -32.63
CA LEU A 93 1.18 -11.46 -31.32
C LEU A 93 2.21 -10.51 -30.71
N ALA A 94 3.00 -9.82 -31.53
CA ALA A 94 3.96 -8.81 -31.09
C ALA A 94 3.27 -7.65 -30.33
N CYS A 95 2.01 -7.36 -30.65
CA CYS A 95 1.23 -6.31 -30.00
C CYS A 95 0.80 -6.66 -28.58
N LEU A 96 0.75 -7.95 -28.21
CA LEU A 96 0.43 -8.36 -26.84
C LEU A 96 1.47 -7.87 -25.81
N ALA A 97 2.68 -7.53 -26.26
CA ALA A 97 3.73 -6.99 -25.40
C ALA A 97 3.73 -5.44 -25.32
N TRP A 98 2.77 -4.77 -25.94
CA TRP A 98 2.66 -3.30 -25.86
C TRP A 98 2.30 -2.85 -24.45
N ASP A 99 3.03 -1.84 -23.96
CA ASP A 99 2.82 -1.24 -22.63
C ASP A 99 1.86 -0.04 -22.70
N ASP A 100 0.89 -0.09 -23.60
CA ASP A 100 -0.13 0.93 -23.77
C ASP A 100 -1.55 0.38 -23.54
N GLU A 101 -2.42 1.25 -23.04
CA GLU A 101 -3.81 0.93 -22.70
C GLU A 101 -4.64 0.52 -23.94
N TRP A 102 -4.17 0.89 -25.14
CA TRP A 102 -4.87 0.63 -26.39
C TRP A 102 -4.67 -0.80 -26.85
N GLY A 103 -3.45 -1.33 -26.78
CA GLY A 103 -3.17 -2.75 -27.05
C GLY A 103 -4.05 -3.64 -26.19
N ARG A 104 -4.23 -3.29 -24.90
CA ARG A 104 -5.10 -4.04 -23.99
C ARG A 104 -6.58 -4.03 -24.38
N THR A 105 -7.10 -2.87 -24.78
CA THR A 105 -8.54 -2.70 -25.02
C THR A 105 -8.97 -3.07 -26.43
N VAL A 106 -8.08 -2.90 -27.40
CA VAL A 106 -8.38 -3.10 -28.83
C VAL A 106 -8.03 -4.52 -29.30
N LEU A 107 -6.95 -5.14 -28.80
CA LEU A 107 -6.55 -6.47 -29.29
C LEU A 107 -7.63 -7.54 -29.10
N PRO A 108 -8.39 -7.59 -27.97
CA PRO A 108 -9.47 -8.57 -27.85
C PRO A 108 -10.53 -8.45 -28.94
N GLU A 109 -10.91 -7.23 -29.33
CA GLU A 109 -11.84 -6.99 -30.44
C GLU A 109 -11.24 -7.41 -31.79
N VAL A 110 -9.95 -7.13 -32.00
CA VAL A 110 -9.25 -7.50 -33.24
C VAL A 110 -9.15 -9.01 -33.41
N TYR A 111 -8.73 -9.71 -32.36
CA TYR A 111 -8.67 -11.17 -32.38
C TYR A 111 -10.05 -11.80 -32.46
N ALA A 112 -11.07 -11.20 -31.85
CA ALA A 112 -12.47 -11.61 -32.07
C ALA A 112 -12.89 -11.43 -33.54
N GLY A 113 -12.43 -10.40 -34.25
CA GLY A 113 -12.64 -10.27 -35.68
C GLY A 113 -11.97 -11.37 -36.51
N ILE A 114 -10.73 -11.75 -36.16
CA ILE A 114 -9.96 -12.81 -36.83
C ILE A 114 -10.57 -14.20 -36.57
N GLY A 115 -11.00 -14.48 -35.33
CA GLY A 115 -11.70 -15.70 -34.96
C GLY A 115 -10.82 -16.95 -34.85
N ALA A 116 -11.36 -18.10 -35.26
CA ALA A 116 -10.78 -19.43 -35.05
C ALA A 116 -9.28 -19.60 -35.42
N PRO A 117 -8.76 -19.02 -36.53
CA PRO A 117 -7.34 -19.17 -36.90
C PRO A 117 -6.35 -18.67 -35.84
N ALA A 118 -6.75 -17.73 -34.98
CA ALA A 118 -5.90 -17.17 -33.94
C ALA A 118 -5.85 -18.00 -32.65
N VAL A 119 -6.82 -18.92 -32.45
CA VAL A 119 -6.97 -19.69 -31.21
C VAL A 119 -5.70 -20.47 -30.83
N PRO A 120 -5.13 -21.34 -31.69
CA PRO A 120 -3.94 -22.11 -31.31
C PRO A 120 -2.73 -21.21 -31.01
N LEU A 121 -2.57 -20.10 -31.74
CA LEU A 121 -1.48 -19.15 -31.54
C LEU A 121 -1.55 -18.48 -30.16
N LEU A 122 -2.75 -18.05 -29.75
CA LEU A 122 -2.98 -17.43 -28.45
C LEU A 122 -2.88 -18.44 -27.29
N GLN A 123 -3.31 -19.68 -27.51
CA GLN A 123 -3.14 -20.78 -26.56
C GLN A 123 -1.65 -21.04 -26.27
N ASP A 124 -0.83 -21.17 -27.32
CA ASP A 124 0.61 -21.35 -27.20
C ASP A 124 1.26 -20.14 -26.52
N TYR A 125 0.83 -18.92 -26.88
CA TYR A 125 1.35 -17.68 -26.28
C TYR A 125 1.05 -17.58 -24.77
N LEU A 126 -0.17 -17.92 -24.36
CA LEU A 126 -0.58 -17.95 -22.94
C LEU A 126 0.16 -19.05 -22.16
N ALA A 127 0.42 -20.21 -22.77
CA ALA A 127 1.12 -21.33 -22.15
C ALA A 127 2.64 -21.10 -21.97
N ASP A 128 3.25 -20.20 -22.73
CA ASP A 128 4.68 -19.89 -22.66
C ASP A 128 5.01 -19.05 -21.41
N ALA A 129 5.42 -19.75 -20.34
CA ALA A 129 5.81 -19.13 -19.07
C ALA A 129 7.05 -18.21 -19.15
N SER A 130 7.79 -18.21 -20.28
CA SER A 130 8.89 -17.27 -20.49
C SER A 130 8.41 -15.86 -20.87
N ARG A 131 7.13 -15.71 -21.22
CA ARG A 131 6.52 -14.43 -21.63
C ARG A 131 6.17 -13.56 -20.42
N ASN A 132 6.07 -12.26 -20.70
CA ASN A 132 5.63 -11.27 -19.73
C ASN A 132 4.22 -11.58 -19.21
N GLU A 133 4.01 -11.31 -17.92
CA GLU A 133 2.73 -11.47 -17.20
C GLU A 133 1.53 -10.87 -17.96
N TRP A 134 1.62 -9.57 -18.28
CA TRP A 134 0.53 -8.84 -18.93
C TRP A 134 0.28 -9.33 -20.34
N ALA A 135 1.33 -9.65 -21.10
CA ALA A 135 1.16 -10.18 -22.44
C ALA A 135 0.41 -11.53 -22.46
N ARG A 136 0.64 -12.38 -21.45
CA ARG A 136 -0.11 -13.62 -21.26
C ARG A 136 -1.56 -13.36 -20.84
N ILE A 137 -1.79 -12.42 -19.93
CA ILE A 137 -3.15 -11.99 -19.54
C ILE A 137 -3.93 -11.52 -20.78
N TYR A 138 -3.32 -10.69 -21.62
CA TYR A 138 -3.95 -10.19 -22.84
C TYR A 138 -4.25 -11.31 -23.85
N ALA A 139 -3.41 -12.33 -23.93
CA ALA A 139 -3.71 -13.52 -24.74
C ALA A 139 -4.97 -14.25 -24.23
N ALA A 140 -5.14 -14.37 -22.90
CA ALA A 140 -6.35 -14.91 -22.29
C ALA A 140 -7.59 -14.06 -22.59
N ASP A 141 -7.47 -12.73 -22.51
CA ASP A 141 -8.56 -11.79 -22.84
C ASP A 141 -8.97 -11.90 -24.33
N CYS A 142 -7.99 -12.06 -25.23
CA CYS A 142 -8.24 -12.28 -26.66
C CYS A 142 -8.95 -13.61 -26.93
N LEU A 143 -8.53 -14.70 -26.27
CA LEU A 143 -9.23 -15.99 -26.33
C LEU A 143 -10.69 -15.85 -25.85
N ALA A 144 -10.92 -15.14 -24.75
CA ALA A 144 -12.27 -14.93 -24.24
C ALA A 144 -13.13 -14.09 -25.18
N ALA A 145 -12.56 -13.07 -25.84
CA ALA A 145 -13.27 -12.29 -26.84
C ALA A 145 -13.64 -13.13 -28.07
N ILE A 146 -12.73 -13.98 -28.56
CA ILE A 146 -13.04 -14.96 -29.63
C ILE A 146 -14.18 -15.89 -29.19
N ALA A 147 -14.12 -16.46 -27.98
CA ALA A 147 -15.14 -17.37 -27.46
C ALA A 147 -16.52 -16.70 -27.29
N LYS A 148 -16.58 -15.38 -27.09
CA LYS A 148 -17.85 -14.61 -27.07
C LYS A 148 -18.41 -14.41 -28.47
N ALA A 149 -17.55 -14.16 -29.47
CA ALA A 149 -17.96 -13.88 -30.84
C ALA A 149 -18.23 -15.16 -31.68
N HIS A 150 -17.53 -16.26 -31.38
CA HIS A 150 -17.50 -17.47 -32.19
C HIS A 150 -17.88 -18.71 -31.36
N ALA A 151 -19.15 -19.13 -31.49
CA ALA A 151 -19.70 -20.22 -30.70
C ALA A 151 -19.09 -21.60 -31.04
N ASP A 152 -18.56 -21.78 -32.25
CA ASP A 152 -17.95 -23.01 -32.76
C ASP A 152 -16.62 -23.35 -32.07
N VAL A 153 -15.87 -22.34 -31.60
CA VAL A 153 -14.60 -22.52 -30.86
C VAL A 153 -14.72 -22.24 -29.36
N LYS A 154 -15.90 -21.81 -28.88
CA LYS A 154 -16.11 -21.47 -27.47
C LYS A 154 -15.75 -22.62 -26.52
N ASP A 155 -16.24 -23.83 -26.82
CA ASP A 155 -16.03 -25.00 -25.95
C ASP A 155 -14.56 -25.43 -25.92
N GLU A 156 -13.85 -25.31 -27.05
CA GLU A 156 -12.41 -25.56 -27.13
C GLU A 156 -11.63 -24.59 -26.24
N ILE A 157 -11.93 -23.29 -26.33
CA ILE A 157 -11.27 -22.24 -25.55
C ILE A 157 -11.55 -22.42 -24.06
N VAL A 158 -12.81 -22.70 -23.69
CA VAL A 158 -13.18 -22.98 -22.29
C VAL A 158 -12.44 -24.21 -21.77
N ALA A 159 -12.34 -25.28 -22.56
CA ALA A 159 -11.61 -26.49 -22.18
C ALA A 159 -10.12 -26.20 -21.99
N PHE A 160 -9.50 -25.43 -22.90
CA PHE A 160 -8.10 -25.02 -22.78
C PHE A 160 -7.86 -24.19 -21.52
N LEU A 161 -8.64 -23.12 -21.30
CA LEU A 161 -8.50 -22.25 -20.14
C LEU A 161 -8.72 -23.03 -18.83
N THR A 162 -9.69 -23.96 -18.80
CA THR A 162 -9.92 -24.85 -17.65
C THR A 162 -8.72 -25.74 -17.38
N ALA A 163 -8.15 -26.37 -18.43
CA ALA A 163 -6.96 -27.19 -18.30
C ALA A 163 -5.73 -26.37 -17.90
N PHE A 164 -5.63 -25.11 -18.35
CA PHE A 164 -4.58 -24.18 -17.95
C PHE A 164 -4.63 -23.91 -16.43
N LEU A 165 -5.82 -23.82 -15.83
CA LEU A 165 -5.95 -23.68 -14.37
C LEU A 165 -5.39 -24.87 -13.60
N ASP A 166 -5.36 -26.09 -14.15
CA ASP A 166 -4.75 -27.24 -13.47
C ASP A 166 -3.23 -27.35 -13.70
N ARG A 167 -2.68 -26.61 -14.68
CA ARG A 167 -1.25 -26.64 -15.04
C ARG A 167 -0.39 -25.61 -14.32
N SER A 168 -0.96 -24.54 -13.78
CA SER A 168 -0.17 -23.52 -13.09
C SER A 168 0.30 -24.06 -11.72
N ALA A 169 1.63 -24.07 -11.52
CA ALA A 169 2.27 -24.78 -10.41
C ALA A 169 1.84 -24.28 -9.02
N ALA A 170 1.83 -25.18 -8.03
CA ALA A 170 1.55 -24.88 -6.62
C ALA A 170 2.51 -23.85 -6.00
N ASP A 171 3.72 -23.68 -6.55
CA ASP A 171 4.68 -22.62 -6.21
C ASP A 171 4.55 -21.39 -7.11
N ALA A 172 3.31 -21.02 -7.48
CA ALA A 172 3.01 -19.89 -8.35
C ALA A 172 3.69 -18.63 -7.82
N ASN A 173 4.71 -18.18 -8.54
CA ASN A 173 5.28 -16.86 -8.39
C ASN A 173 4.19 -15.81 -8.63
N GLN A 174 4.50 -14.54 -8.36
CA GLN A 174 3.46 -13.51 -8.41
C GLN A 174 2.78 -13.39 -9.79
N VAL A 175 3.53 -13.69 -10.84
CA VAL A 175 3.10 -13.69 -12.24
C VAL A 175 2.07 -14.79 -12.51
N GLU A 176 2.35 -16.05 -12.14
CA GLU A 176 1.42 -17.16 -12.39
C GLU A 176 0.10 -17.01 -11.63
N GLU A 177 0.14 -16.47 -10.41
CA GLU A 177 -1.07 -16.16 -9.64
C GLU A 177 -1.93 -15.12 -10.39
N ALA A 178 -1.32 -14.08 -10.97
CA ALA A 178 -2.05 -13.08 -11.75
C ALA A 178 -2.63 -13.66 -13.05
N VAL A 179 -1.83 -14.38 -13.84
CA VAL A 179 -2.30 -15.02 -15.08
C VAL A 179 -3.43 -16.01 -14.81
N THR A 180 -3.31 -16.83 -13.76
CA THR A 180 -4.38 -17.74 -13.31
C THR A 180 -5.65 -16.97 -12.92
N THR A 181 -5.49 -15.86 -12.20
CA THR A 181 -6.62 -15.04 -11.74
C THR A 181 -7.40 -14.42 -12.91
N PHE A 182 -6.71 -13.89 -13.92
CA PHE A 182 -7.37 -13.34 -15.11
C PHE A 182 -7.94 -14.43 -16.04
N ALA A 183 -7.35 -15.62 -16.08
CA ALA A 183 -7.98 -16.77 -16.76
C ALA A 183 -9.31 -17.16 -16.10
N ILE A 184 -9.38 -17.14 -14.76
CA ILE A 184 -10.63 -17.36 -14.00
C ILE A 184 -11.65 -16.25 -14.27
N TYR A 185 -11.21 -14.98 -14.24
CA TYR A 185 -12.06 -13.83 -14.60
C TYR A 185 -12.72 -14.04 -15.97
N ASN A 186 -11.93 -14.43 -16.98
CA ASN A 186 -12.43 -14.69 -18.32
C ASN A 186 -13.41 -15.89 -18.38
N LEU A 187 -13.10 -17.00 -17.72
CA LEU A 187 -13.99 -18.16 -17.62
C LEU A 187 -15.33 -17.80 -16.95
N ALA A 188 -15.29 -17.00 -15.88
CA ALA A 188 -16.48 -16.52 -15.18
C ALA A 188 -17.37 -15.68 -16.12
N HIS A 189 -16.78 -14.70 -16.83
CA HIS A 189 -17.49 -13.83 -17.77
C HIS A 189 -17.98 -14.56 -19.04
N LEU A 190 -17.44 -15.75 -19.35
CA LEU A 190 -17.94 -16.63 -20.41
C LEU A 190 -19.13 -17.49 -19.97
N GLY A 191 -19.46 -17.49 -18.66
CA GLY A 191 -20.46 -18.37 -18.06
C GLY A 191 -20.02 -19.84 -18.02
N ALA A 192 -18.71 -20.11 -17.97
CA ALA A 192 -18.14 -21.47 -18.08
C ALA A 192 -18.33 -22.31 -16.80
N ARG A 193 -19.57 -22.74 -16.52
CA ARG A 193 -19.90 -23.55 -15.33
C ARG A 193 -19.09 -24.84 -15.22
N SER A 194 -18.72 -25.45 -16.35
CA SER A 194 -17.88 -26.65 -16.39
C SER A 194 -16.49 -26.45 -15.78
N ALA A 195 -15.99 -25.22 -15.73
CA ALA A 195 -14.68 -24.90 -15.17
C ALA A 195 -14.69 -24.76 -13.64
N TYR A 196 -15.86 -24.71 -13.01
CA TYR A 196 -15.99 -24.32 -11.59
C TYR A 196 -15.21 -25.22 -10.62
N ASP A 197 -15.12 -26.52 -10.87
CA ASP A 197 -14.33 -27.41 -10.01
C ASP A 197 -12.83 -27.14 -10.11
N ALA A 198 -12.32 -26.78 -11.30
CA ALA A 198 -10.93 -26.35 -11.47
C ALA A 198 -10.68 -24.98 -10.81
N ILE A 199 -11.64 -24.06 -10.91
CA ILE A 199 -11.58 -22.75 -10.24
C ILE A 199 -11.48 -22.94 -8.72
N LYS A 200 -12.36 -23.75 -8.12
CA LYS A 200 -12.31 -24.05 -6.68
C LYS A 200 -10.97 -24.65 -6.25
N ARG A 201 -10.40 -25.57 -7.04
CA ARG A 201 -9.06 -26.11 -6.76
C ARG A 201 -8.01 -25.02 -6.76
N ALA A 202 -8.01 -24.11 -7.73
CA ALA A 202 -7.08 -23.00 -7.80
C ALA A 202 -7.17 -22.08 -6.56
N TYR A 203 -8.37 -21.78 -6.06
CA TYR A 203 -8.55 -21.05 -4.80
C TYR A 203 -8.04 -21.85 -3.59
N ALA A 204 -8.38 -23.13 -3.49
CA ALA A 204 -7.94 -23.99 -2.39
C ALA A 204 -6.41 -24.15 -2.34
N GLU A 205 -5.74 -24.08 -3.49
CA GLU A 205 -4.29 -24.15 -3.65
C GLU A 205 -3.62 -22.77 -3.56
N ASN A 206 -4.36 -21.69 -3.24
CA ASN A 206 -3.86 -20.32 -3.13
C ASN A 206 -3.14 -19.80 -4.40
N ARG A 207 -3.62 -20.21 -5.57
CA ARG A 207 -3.10 -19.81 -6.89
C ARG A 207 -3.84 -18.62 -7.51
N VAL A 208 -4.73 -17.99 -6.75
CA VAL A 208 -5.61 -16.90 -7.20
C VAL A 208 -5.45 -15.69 -6.29
N ASP A 209 -5.49 -14.50 -6.86
CA ASP A 209 -5.57 -13.24 -6.14
C ASP A 209 -7.05 -12.86 -5.89
N PRO A 210 -7.63 -13.17 -4.71
CA PRO A 210 -9.02 -12.85 -4.39
C PRO A 210 -9.32 -11.35 -4.35
N GLN A 211 -8.32 -10.46 -4.43
CA GLN A 211 -8.56 -9.02 -4.53
C GLN A 211 -8.98 -8.58 -5.93
N VAL A 212 -8.66 -9.39 -6.95
CA VAL A 212 -9.06 -9.14 -8.34
C VAL A 212 -10.44 -9.72 -8.60
N ILE A 213 -10.68 -10.95 -8.17
CA ILE A 213 -11.99 -11.60 -8.24
C ILE A 213 -12.14 -12.59 -7.08
N GLY A 214 -13.19 -12.44 -6.26
CA GLY A 214 -13.51 -13.37 -5.18
C GLY A 214 -14.23 -14.62 -5.70
N LEU A 215 -14.16 -15.75 -4.97
CA LEU A 215 -14.89 -16.96 -5.37
C LEU A 215 -16.42 -16.72 -5.37
N ASP A 216 -16.92 -15.90 -4.45
CA ASP A 216 -18.32 -15.48 -4.44
C ASP A 216 -18.71 -14.69 -5.70
N ASP A 217 -17.81 -13.83 -6.20
CA ASP A 217 -18.01 -13.08 -7.45
C ASP A 217 -18.03 -14.03 -8.66
N VAL A 218 -17.13 -15.03 -8.69
CA VAL A 218 -17.16 -16.09 -9.72
C VAL A 218 -18.49 -16.82 -9.71
N GLU A 219 -19.01 -17.19 -8.54
CA GLU A 219 -20.30 -17.88 -8.43
C GLU A 219 -21.47 -17.04 -8.95
N VAL A 220 -21.41 -15.72 -8.76
CA VAL A 220 -22.38 -14.77 -9.32
C VAL A 220 -22.27 -14.72 -10.84
N ASP A 221 -21.06 -14.54 -11.39
CA ASP A 221 -20.80 -14.46 -12.83
C ASP A 221 -21.16 -15.75 -13.58
N LEU A 222 -20.97 -16.91 -12.94
CA LEU A 222 -21.42 -18.21 -13.45
C LEU A 222 -22.93 -18.44 -13.30
N GLY A 223 -23.65 -17.55 -12.61
CA GLY A 223 -25.09 -17.64 -12.33
C GLY A 223 -25.44 -18.77 -11.36
N MET A 224 -24.52 -19.17 -10.49
CA MET A 224 -24.69 -20.20 -9.45
C MET A 224 -25.26 -19.60 -8.15
N ARG A 225 -25.10 -18.27 -7.99
CA ARG A 225 -25.63 -17.47 -6.88
C ARG A 225 -26.24 -16.18 -7.45
N PRO A 226 -27.31 -15.62 -6.85
CA PRO A 226 -27.79 -14.29 -7.19
C PRO A 226 -26.75 -13.22 -6.83
N ALA A 227 -26.63 -12.19 -7.67
CA ALA A 227 -25.82 -11.02 -7.33
C ALA A 227 -26.30 -10.42 -5.99
N PRO A 228 -25.39 -9.92 -5.15
CA PRO A 228 -25.76 -9.19 -3.94
C PRO A 228 -26.68 -8.01 -4.30
N ASP A 229 -27.66 -7.73 -3.43
CA ASP A 229 -28.40 -6.48 -3.52
C ASP A 229 -27.47 -5.34 -3.08
N TYR A 230 -26.79 -4.72 -4.05
CA TYR A 230 -25.85 -3.64 -3.80
C TYR A 230 -26.52 -2.37 -3.26
N ASP A 231 -27.83 -2.21 -3.45
CA ASP A 231 -28.61 -1.08 -2.91
C ASP A 231 -29.01 -1.31 -1.45
N ALA A 232 -29.26 -2.58 -1.07
CA ALA A 232 -29.54 -2.97 0.32
C ALA A 232 -28.28 -3.27 1.15
N ALA A 233 -27.15 -3.57 0.51
CA ALA A 233 -25.88 -3.70 1.19
C ALA A 233 -25.56 -2.38 1.90
N PRO A 234 -25.15 -2.39 3.20
CA PRO A 234 -24.69 -1.19 3.84
C PRO A 234 -23.54 -0.65 3.00
N LYS A 235 -23.74 0.50 2.34
CA LYS A 235 -22.67 1.16 1.60
C LYS A 235 -21.47 1.20 2.53
N PRO A 236 -20.30 0.70 2.11
CA PRO A 236 -19.12 0.83 2.94
C PRO A 236 -19.06 2.30 3.34
N PRO A 237 -18.85 2.61 4.63
CA PRO A 237 -18.88 4.00 5.08
C PRO A 237 -18.07 4.83 4.09
N ASP A 238 -18.52 6.06 3.79
CA ASP A 238 -17.88 7.06 2.91
C ASP A 238 -16.48 7.49 3.42
N GLU A 239 -15.81 6.61 4.14
CA GLU A 239 -14.56 6.79 4.80
C GLU A 239 -13.42 6.29 3.89
N PRO A 240 -12.82 7.16 3.06
CA PRO A 240 -11.70 6.78 2.23
C PRO A 240 -10.50 6.43 3.10
N GLY A 241 -10.25 5.13 3.31
CA GLY A 241 -9.05 4.66 4.00
C GLY A 241 -7.76 4.94 3.21
N VAL A 242 -6.62 4.79 3.87
CA VAL A 242 -5.30 4.82 3.23
C VAL A 242 -5.03 3.46 2.60
N ARG A 243 -4.89 3.44 1.29
CA ARG A 243 -4.51 2.24 0.54
C ARG A 243 -2.99 2.08 0.56
N LEU A 244 -2.50 1.00 1.17
CA LEU A 244 -1.08 0.67 1.21
C LEU A 244 -0.81 -0.65 0.50
N SER A 245 0.22 -0.66 -0.34
CA SER A 245 0.78 -1.91 -0.86
C SER A 245 1.71 -2.50 0.18
N LEU A 246 1.44 -3.71 0.64
CA LEU A 246 2.23 -4.42 1.64
C LEU A 246 2.77 -5.72 1.06
N ARG A 247 4.08 -5.92 1.16
CA ARG A 247 4.78 -7.15 0.81
C ARG A 247 4.87 -8.04 2.04
N CYS A 248 4.30 -9.23 2.01
CA CYS A 248 4.43 -10.19 3.09
C CYS A 248 5.87 -10.70 3.21
N LYS A 249 6.44 -10.67 4.42
CA LYS A 249 7.79 -11.21 4.70
C LYS A 249 7.85 -12.74 4.65
N ALA A 250 6.73 -13.42 4.88
CA ALA A 250 6.67 -14.87 4.89
C ALA A 250 6.57 -15.47 3.49
N CYS A 251 5.64 -14.98 2.65
CA CYS A 251 5.42 -15.52 1.30
C CYS A 251 5.94 -14.61 0.17
N GLY A 252 6.47 -13.42 0.47
CA GLY A 252 6.98 -12.46 -0.51
C GLY A 252 5.92 -11.74 -1.33
N ARG A 253 4.62 -12.11 -1.20
CA ARG A 253 3.53 -11.56 -2.02
C ARG A 253 3.19 -10.14 -1.62
N GLU A 254 3.04 -9.29 -2.62
CA GLU A 254 2.60 -7.91 -2.46
C GLU A 254 1.09 -7.80 -2.72
N ARG A 255 0.37 -7.16 -1.79
CA ARG A 255 -1.09 -6.99 -1.82
C ARG A 255 -1.50 -5.61 -1.36
N SER A 256 -2.66 -5.14 -1.81
CA SER A 256 -3.16 -3.80 -1.48
C SER A 256 -4.15 -3.87 -0.32
N TYR A 257 -3.88 -3.15 0.76
CA TYR A 257 -4.73 -3.13 1.94
C TYR A 257 -5.29 -1.73 2.14
N LEU A 258 -6.57 -1.64 2.49
CA LEU A 258 -7.23 -0.40 2.84
C LEU A 258 -7.29 -0.27 4.35
N PHE A 259 -6.65 0.75 4.90
CA PHE A 259 -6.64 1.02 6.32
C PHE A 259 -7.48 2.25 6.62
N PRO A 260 -8.43 2.22 7.57
CA PRO A 260 -9.18 3.41 7.95
C PRO A 260 -8.27 4.56 8.39
N LYS A 261 -7.13 4.23 8.99
CA LYS A 261 -6.17 5.15 9.57
C LYS A 261 -4.78 4.53 9.66
N VAL A 262 -3.75 5.30 9.33
CA VAL A 262 -2.34 4.93 9.51
C VAL A 262 -1.59 6.10 10.14
N TYR A 263 -0.50 5.82 10.86
CA TYR A 263 0.33 6.86 11.47
C TYR A 263 1.70 6.94 10.80
N CYS A 264 2.29 8.12 10.79
CA CYS A 264 3.69 8.34 10.46
C CYS A 264 4.41 8.85 11.71
N ASP A 265 5.33 8.06 12.25
CA ASP A 265 6.14 8.43 13.41
C ASP A 265 7.31 9.34 13.01
N LEU A 266 7.14 10.63 13.29
CA LEU A 266 8.13 11.67 13.02
C LEU A 266 9.43 11.44 13.78
N GLY A 267 9.38 10.78 14.94
CA GLY A 267 10.57 10.39 15.70
C GLY A 267 11.46 9.43 14.89
N THR A 268 10.86 8.38 14.33
CA THR A 268 11.53 7.40 13.46
C THR A 268 12.01 8.04 12.15
N VAL A 269 11.25 8.96 11.55
CA VAL A 269 11.71 9.72 10.37
C VAL A 269 12.99 10.50 10.67
N ARG A 270 13.03 11.23 11.79
CA ARG A 270 14.18 12.07 12.18
C ARG A 270 15.41 11.25 12.55
N ARG A 271 15.23 10.06 13.12
CA ARG A 271 16.31 9.15 13.58
C ARG A 271 16.53 7.96 12.65
N LYS A 272 16.20 8.09 11.36
CA LYS A 272 16.24 6.95 10.41
C LYS A 272 17.60 6.24 10.35
N GLU A 273 18.70 6.97 10.58
CA GLU A 273 20.05 6.41 10.66
C GLU A 273 20.29 5.52 11.91
N GLU A 274 19.57 5.78 13.01
CA GLU A 274 19.70 5.07 14.29
C GLU A 274 18.69 3.90 14.42
N SER A 275 17.63 3.89 13.61
CA SER A 275 16.57 2.87 13.65
C SER A 275 16.19 2.34 12.25
N PRO A 276 17.13 1.78 11.48
CA PRO A 276 16.87 1.28 10.12
C PRO A 276 15.92 0.08 10.09
N LYS A 277 15.70 -0.58 11.24
CA LYS A 277 14.84 -1.76 11.39
C LYS A 277 13.34 -1.46 11.18
N TYR A 278 12.89 -0.24 11.50
CA TYR A 278 11.46 0.08 11.53
C TYR A 278 11.08 1.09 10.45
N ASN A 279 9.96 0.82 9.78
CA ASN A 279 9.36 1.77 8.86
C ASN A 279 8.64 2.86 9.69
N PRO A 280 8.78 4.16 9.35
CA PRO A 280 8.06 5.21 10.07
C PRO A 280 6.54 5.12 9.96
N ILE A 281 5.99 4.42 8.96
CA ILE A 281 4.56 4.15 8.91
C ILE A 281 4.18 3.04 9.88
N ILE A 282 3.21 3.35 10.73
CA ILE A 282 2.61 2.44 11.68
C ILE A 282 1.18 2.16 11.22
N ILE A 283 0.91 0.88 11.03
CA ILE A 283 -0.44 0.36 10.78
C ILE A 283 -0.96 -0.15 12.13
N PRO A 284 -1.95 0.52 12.74
CA PRO A 284 -2.45 0.14 14.06
C PRO A 284 -3.39 -1.06 13.99
N GLN A 285 -3.80 -1.53 12.81
CA GLN A 285 -4.60 -2.75 12.70
C GLN A 285 -3.67 -3.95 12.48
N ARG A 286 -4.06 -5.10 13.05
CA ARG A 286 -3.44 -6.39 12.73
C ARG A 286 -3.56 -6.67 11.23
N VAL A 287 -2.43 -6.83 10.56
CA VAL A 287 -2.37 -7.16 9.14
C VAL A 287 -2.25 -8.67 8.99
N VAL A 288 -3.26 -9.30 8.40
CA VAL A 288 -3.22 -10.72 8.06
C VAL A 288 -2.96 -10.85 6.57
N CYS A 289 -1.88 -11.56 6.22
CA CYS A 289 -1.60 -11.86 4.83
C CYS A 289 -2.72 -12.73 4.26
N GLN A 290 -3.41 -12.23 3.24
CA GLN A 290 -4.50 -12.96 2.57
C GLN A 290 -4.03 -14.22 1.82
N LYS A 291 -2.71 -14.40 1.61
CA LYS A 291 -2.13 -15.58 0.94
C LYS A 291 -1.73 -16.68 1.93
N CYS A 292 -0.91 -16.37 2.94
CA CYS A 292 -0.36 -17.38 3.84
C CYS A 292 -0.85 -17.27 5.29
N GLY A 293 -1.74 -16.32 5.60
CA GLY A 293 -2.24 -16.08 6.95
C GLY A 293 -1.22 -15.49 7.93
N ALA A 294 0.01 -15.19 7.48
CA ALA A 294 1.02 -14.56 8.32
C ALA A 294 0.52 -13.23 8.87
N VAL A 295 0.75 -13.02 10.16
CA VAL A 295 0.24 -11.87 10.92
C VAL A 295 1.36 -10.89 11.15
N ASP A 296 1.14 -9.62 10.81
CA ASP A 296 2.05 -8.49 11.04
C ASP A 296 3.48 -8.68 10.50
N GLN A 297 3.62 -9.58 9.52
CA GLN A 297 4.86 -9.90 8.83
C GLN A 297 4.84 -9.27 7.45
N TYR A 298 5.07 -7.96 7.38
CA TYR A 298 5.04 -7.21 6.13
C TYR A 298 6.13 -6.13 6.03
N GLU A 299 6.35 -5.69 4.80
CA GLU A 299 7.11 -4.52 4.40
C GLU A 299 6.23 -3.60 3.57
N ILE A 300 6.48 -2.30 3.62
CA ILE A 300 5.72 -1.33 2.83
C ILE A 300 6.31 -1.31 1.41
N GLY A 301 5.49 -1.73 0.45
CA GLY A 301 5.81 -1.74 -0.97
C GLY A 301 5.99 -0.33 -1.54
N GLY A 302 6.53 -0.25 -2.76
CA GLY A 302 6.95 1.01 -3.38
C GLY A 302 5.84 2.07 -3.45
N MET A 303 4.61 1.67 -3.82
CA MET A 303 3.45 2.57 -3.88
C MET A 303 3.05 3.13 -2.51
N GLY A 304 3.22 2.36 -1.42
CA GLY A 304 2.98 2.86 -0.07
C GLY A 304 4.01 3.92 0.36
N GLN A 305 5.24 3.82 -0.14
CA GLN A 305 6.29 4.82 0.09
C GLN A 305 6.04 6.10 -0.74
N VAL A 306 5.52 5.97 -1.96
CA VAL A 306 5.12 7.11 -2.81
C VAL A 306 3.97 7.89 -2.18
N ALA A 307 2.95 7.19 -1.63
CA ALA A 307 1.85 7.83 -0.92
C ALA A 307 2.34 8.65 0.30
N LEU A 308 3.34 8.14 1.02
CA LEU A 308 3.98 8.84 2.14
C LEU A 308 4.76 10.08 1.67
N LEU A 309 5.52 9.94 0.58
CA LEU A 309 6.31 11.05 0.03
C LEU A 309 5.41 12.17 -0.46
N ALA A 310 4.31 11.83 -1.14
CA ALA A 310 3.31 12.79 -1.59
C ALA A 310 2.73 13.58 -0.41
N ASP A 311 2.33 12.89 0.67
CA ASP A 311 1.74 13.52 1.86
C ASP A 311 2.76 14.40 2.62
N LEU A 312 4.03 13.98 2.67
CA LEU A 312 5.11 14.77 3.27
C LEU A 312 5.44 16.03 2.45
N LEU A 313 5.48 15.92 1.12
CA LEU A 313 5.75 17.05 0.21
C LEU A 313 4.66 18.13 0.32
N MET A 314 3.41 17.73 0.52
CA MET A 314 2.27 18.65 0.66
C MET A 314 2.38 19.57 1.88
N LYS A 315 3.14 19.17 2.92
CA LYS A 315 3.43 20.03 4.08
C LYS A 315 4.56 21.03 3.86
N VAL A 316 5.43 20.78 2.88
CA VAL A 316 6.62 21.59 2.62
C VAL A 316 6.34 22.62 1.53
N GLU A 317 5.39 22.34 0.63
CA GLU A 317 4.97 23.24 -0.43
C GLU A 317 3.52 23.75 -0.20
N PRO A 318 3.35 24.99 0.28
CA PRO A 318 2.03 25.54 0.62
C PRO A 318 1.03 25.59 -0.55
N GLU A 319 1.52 25.58 -1.79
CA GLU A 319 0.69 25.54 -2.99
C GLU A 319 0.08 24.14 -3.23
N LEU A 320 0.75 23.08 -2.76
CA LEU A 320 0.24 21.71 -2.81
C LEU A 320 -0.83 21.44 -1.74
N GLU A 321 -0.96 22.32 -0.72
CA GLU A 321 -2.05 22.27 0.27
C GLU A 321 -3.42 22.39 -0.42
N LYS A 322 -3.50 23.05 -1.58
CA LYS A 322 -4.73 23.15 -2.39
C LYS A 322 -5.13 21.83 -3.05
N LEU A 323 -4.19 20.89 -3.18
CA LEU A 323 -4.41 19.52 -3.66
C LEU A 323 -4.69 18.56 -2.50
N ARG A 324 -4.64 19.03 -1.25
CA ARG A 324 -4.98 18.26 -0.06
C ARG A 324 -6.43 17.83 -0.14
N ARG A 325 -6.64 16.54 -0.34
CA ARG A 325 -7.97 15.96 -0.29
C ARG A 325 -8.33 15.68 1.18
N PRO A 326 -9.61 15.78 1.58
CA PRO A 326 -10.06 15.49 2.95
C PRO A 326 -9.79 14.04 3.40
N ASP A 327 -9.43 13.17 2.46
CA ASP A 327 -9.11 11.75 2.60
C ASP A 327 -7.64 11.46 2.98
N GLN A 328 -6.79 12.49 3.13
CA GLN A 328 -5.43 12.32 3.62
C GLN A 328 -5.40 12.06 5.13
N ARG A 329 -5.56 10.77 5.46
CA ARG A 329 -5.71 10.22 6.80
C ARG A 329 -4.43 9.71 7.45
N VAL A 330 -3.27 10.00 6.84
CA VAL A 330 -1.99 9.71 7.49
C VAL A 330 -1.81 10.68 8.66
N GLN A 331 -1.89 10.17 9.88
CA GLN A 331 -1.69 10.99 11.07
C GLN A 331 -0.24 11.02 11.48
N TYR A 332 0.28 12.21 11.71
CA TYR A 332 1.65 12.39 12.15
C TYR A 332 1.69 12.43 13.66
N THR A 333 2.56 11.59 14.21
CA THR A 333 2.75 11.51 15.65
C THR A 333 4.24 11.44 15.96
N GLU A 334 4.61 11.74 17.19
CA GLU A 334 5.90 11.33 17.74
C GLU A 334 5.60 10.39 18.89
N PHE A 335 5.80 9.09 18.66
CA PHE A 335 5.50 8.10 19.67
C PHE A 335 6.54 8.14 20.78
N THR A 336 6.09 8.35 22.01
CA THR A 336 6.96 8.37 23.19
C THR A 336 6.61 7.25 24.13
N THR A 337 7.59 6.87 24.94
CA THR A 337 7.53 5.92 26.06
C THR A 337 8.10 6.58 27.32
N ARG A 338 8.05 5.89 28.46
CA ARG A 338 8.76 6.32 29.68
C ARG A 338 10.28 6.46 29.48
N TRP A 339 10.82 5.90 28.38
CA TRP A 339 12.22 6.00 27.99
C TRP A 339 12.46 7.02 26.88
N GLY A 340 11.47 7.84 26.54
CA GLY A 340 11.52 8.85 25.48
C GLY A 340 10.94 8.37 24.15
N SER A 341 11.20 9.16 23.10
CA SER A 341 10.73 8.94 21.73
C SER A 341 11.30 7.64 21.15
N MET A 342 10.44 6.73 20.68
CA MET A 342 10.84 5.48 20.01
C MET A 342 9.71 4.93 19.14
N HIS A 343 10.05 4.03 18.21
CA HIS A 343 9.04 3.36 17.39
C HIS A 343 8.14 2.45 18.27
N PRO A 344 6.81 2.38 18.07
CA PRO A 344 5.91 1.57 18.90
C PRO A 344 6.26 0.07 18.94
N LEU A 345 6.71 -0.51 17.81
CA LEU A 345 7.16 -1.91 17.80
C LEU A 345 8.47 -2.11 18.59
N ALA A 346 9.34 -1.10 18.62
CA ALA A 346 10.51 -1.13 19.49
C ALA A 346 10.10 -1.00 20.98
N ALA A 347 9.02 -0.28 21.25
CA ALA A 347 8.45 -0.18 22.59
C ALA A 347 7.95 -1.55 23.07
N ILE A 348 7.25 -2.32 22.23
CA ILE A 348 6.83 -3.71 22.57
C ILE A 348 8.05 -4.54 23.00
N GLU A 349 9.08 -4.64 22.15
CA GLU A 349 10.29 -5.44 22.45
C GLU A 349 10.97 -5.01 23.76
N ARG A 350 10.89 -3.71 24.08
CA ARG A 350 11.45 -3.16 25.32
C ARG A 350 10.57 -3.48 26.53
N TYR A 351 9.25 -3.30 26.44
CA TYR A 351 8.32 -3.63 27.52
C TYR A 351 8.37 -5.12 27.86
N GLU A 352 8.36 -6.01 26.87
CA GLU A 352 8.49 -7.46 27.07
C GLU A 352 9.76 -7.80 27.87
N ARG A 353 10.89 -7.20 27.51
CA ARG A 353 12.17 -7.40 28.20
C ARG A 353 12.17 -6.86 29.64
N GLU A 354 11.59 -5.69 29.86
CA GLU A 354 11.55 -5.06 31.18
C GLU A 354 10.55 -5.77 32.11
N ILE A 355 9.39 -6.21 31.60
CA ILE A 355 8.42 -7.03 32.33
C ILE A 355 9.04 -8.36 32.73
N ALA A 356 9.79 -9.01 31.81
CA ALA A 356 10.51 -10.24 32.15
C ALA A 356 11.53 -10.05 33.30
N ARG A 357 12.10 -8.84 33.42
CA ARG A 357 13.05 -8.49 34.48
C ARG A 357 12.37 -8.04 35.78
N TYR A 358 11.24 -7.36 35.67
CA TYR A 358 10.49 -6.75 36.77
C TYR A 358 9.00 -7.12 36.70
N PRO A 359 8.64 -8.40 36.87
CA PRO A 359 7.29 -8.90 36.59
C PRO A 359 6.20 -8.38 37.55
N ASN A 360 6.59 -7.74 38.65
CA ASN A 360 5.67 -7.20 39.65
C ASN A 360 5.57 -5.66 39.61
N ASP A 361 6.19 -5.00 38.62
CA ASP A 361 6.03 -3.55 38.43
C ASP A 361 4.76 -3.26 37.63
N SER A 362 3.69 -2.88 38.34
CA SER A 362 2.38 -2.55 37.73
C SER A 362 2.50 -1.48 36.65
N SER A 363 3.44 -0.52 36.79
CA SER A 363 3.61 0.57 35.82
C SER A 363 4.12 0.10 34.45
N LEU A 364 4.84 -1.03 34.40
CA LEU A 364 5.27 -1.61 33.13
C LEU A 364 4.08 -2.21 32.36
N HIS A 365 3.17 -2.89 33.07
CA HIS A 365 1.95 -3.43 32.48
C HIS A 365 1.00 -2.33 32.00
N VAL A 366 0.84 -1.23 32.76
CA VAL A 366 0.07 -0.05 32.30
C VAL A 366 0.66 0.52 31.00
N GLY A 367 1.98 0.78 30.98
CA GLY A 367 2.64 1.33 29.81
C GLY A 367 2.60 0.40 28.60
N PHE A 368 2.71 -0.91 28.82
CA PHE A 368 2.62 -1.90 27.75
C PHE A 368 1.20 -1.98 27.17
N GLY A 369 0.18 -1.97 28.03
CA GLY A 369 -1.23 -1.90 27.62
C GLY A 369 -1.54 -0.66 26.76
N GLN A 370 -0.98 0.50 27.09
CA GLN A 370 -1.11 1.71 26.27
C GLN A 370 -0.49 1.58 24.88
N VAL A 371 0.70 0.97 24.78
CA VAL A 371 1.35 0.70 23.48
C VAL A 371 0.50 -0.24 22.65
N LEU A 372 -0.03 -1.30 23.25
CA LEU A 372 -0.89 -2.28 22.58
C LEU A 372 -2.20 -1.65 22.10
N ARG A 373 -2.84 -0.81 22.93
CA ARG A 373 -4.04 -0.05 22.56
C ARG A 373 -3.77 0.91 21.39
N PHE A 374 -2.64 1.64 21.40
CA PHE A 374 -2.23 2.49 20.28
C PHE A 374 -2.08 1.70 18.97
N LEU A 375 -1.56 0.48 19.08
CA LEU A 375 -1.41 -0.49 17.99
C LEU A 375 -2.68 -1.32 17.75
N GLY A 376 -3.85 -0.88 18.21
CA GLY A 376 -5.15 -1.53 17.97
C GLY A 376 -5.28 -2.96 18.53
N ARG A 377 -4.34 -3.43 19.34
CA ARG A 377 -4.34 -4.75 19.99
C ARG A 377 -5.15 -4.68 21.29
N GLY A 378 -6.44 -4.41 21.16
CA GLY A 378 -7.35 -4.11 22.28
C GLY A 378 -7.43 -5.22 23.33
N ASP A 379 -7.58 -6.48 22.91
CA ASP A 379 -7.69 -7.62 23.85
C ASP A 379 -6.42 -7.80 24.69
N GLU A 380 -5.25 -7.68 24.05
CA GLU A 380 -3.95 -7.79 24.71
C GLU A 380 -3.71 -6.58 25.63
N ALA A 381 -4.09 -5.38 25.19
CA ALA A 381 -4.04 -4.19 26.02
C ALA A 381 -4.91 -4.34 27.28
N GLU A 382 -6.09 -4.94 27.17
CA GLU A 382 -7.02 -5.14 28.27
C GLU A 382 -6.47 -6.14 29.28
N ALA A 383 -5.83 -7.21 28.79
CA ALA A 383 -5.15 -8.21 29.61
C ALA A 383 -3.99 -7.59 30.41
N GLU A 384 -3.13 -6.81 29.76
CA GLU A 384 -2.05 -6.09 30.43
C GLU A 384 -2.60 -5.10 31.47
N GLN A 385 -3.72 -4.43 31.14
CA GLN A 385 -4.30 -3.46 32.04
C GLN A 385 -4.91 -4.11 33.30
N ARG A 386 -5.53 -5.29 33.15
CA ARG A 386 -5.97 -6.11 34.28
C ARG A 386 -4.81 -6.65 35.10
N LYS A 387 -3.70 -7.04 34.46
CA LYS A 387 -2.49 -7.47 35.17
C LYS A 387 -1.93 -6.37 36.05
N ALA A 388 -1.93 -5.13 35.56
CA ALA A 388 -1.55 -3.98 36.38
C ALA A 388 -2.43 -3.83 37.63
N LEU A 389 -3.75 -4.09 37.53
CA LEU A 389 -4.69 -4.03 38.65
C LEU A 389 -4.59 -5.22 39.62
N GLU A 390 -4.14 -6.39 39.16
CA GLU A 390 -3.81 -7.49 40.06
C GLU A 390 -2.62 -7.14 40.96
N LEU A 391 -1.63 -6.43 40.41
CA LEU A 391 -0.43 -5.99 41.12
C LEU A 391 -0.68 -4.76 42.00
N ASP A 392 -1.50 -3.83 41.52
CA ASP A 392 -1.88 -2.59 42.20
C ASP A 392 -3.37 -2.28 41.99
N PRO A 393 -4.26 -2.76 42.88
CA PRO A 393 -5.71 -2.61 42.72
C PRO A 393 -6.23 -1.17 42.73
N VAL A 394 -5.44 -0.22 43.24
CA VAL A 394 -5.81 1.20 43.32
C VAL A 394 -5.13 2.05 42.25
N ASN A 395 -4.47 1.41 41.26
CA ASN A 395 -3.79 2.13 40.19
C ASN A 395 -4.78 2.94 39.33
N PRO A 396 -4.74 4.28 39.39
CA PRO A 396 -5.77 5.10 38.76
C PRO A 396 -5.66 5.11 37.23
N GLU A 397 -4.43 5.05 36.69
CA GLU A 397 -4.18 5.03 35.25
C GLU A 397 -4.75 3.75 34.62
N ALA A 398 -4.65 2.63 35.33
CA ALA A 398 -5.17 1.36 34.87
C ALA A 398 -6.69 1.32 34.75
N TRP A 399 -7.39 1.84 35.75
CA TRP A 399 -8.85 1.95 35.74
C TRP A 399 -9.34 2.90 34.64
N VAL A 400 -8.67 4.04 34.45
CA VAL A 400 -9.00 5.00 33.37
C VAL A 400 -8.81 4.36 31.99
N ASN A 401 -7.71 3.66 31.76
CA ASN A 401 -7.44 3.00 30.48
C ASN A 401 -8.51 1.94 30.16
N LEU A 402 -8.89 1.08 31.11
CA LEU A 402 -9.98 0.11 30.91
C LEU A 402 -11.31 0.81 30.59
N ALA A 403 -11.66 1.88 31.32
CA ALA A 403 -12.91 2.61 31.12
C ALA A 403 -12.98 3.24 29.72
N GLN A 404 -11.87 3.80 29.24
CA GLN A 404 -11.77 4.34 27.89
C GLN A 404 -11.84 3.25 26.82
N MET A 405 -11.15 2.11 27.00
CA MET A 405 -11.19 1.00 26.07
C MET A 405 -12.60 0.41 25.93
N ALA A 406 -13.33 0.29 27.04
CA ALA A 406 -14.74 -0.12 27.04
C ALA A 406 -15.64 0.86 26.28
N ALA A 407 -15.35 2.16 26.34
CA ALA A 407 -16.06 3.17 25.56
C ALA A 407 -15.71 3.10 24.05
N GLU A 408 -14.44 2.87 23.71
CA GLU A 408 -13.96 2.73 22.32
C GLU A 408 -14.62 1.58 21.57
N ARG A 409 -14.84 0.45 22.26
CA ARG A 409 -15.57 -0.71 21.72
C ARG A 409 -17.09 -0.55 21.73
N GLY A 410 -17.62 0.58 22.21
CA GLY A 410 -19.05 0.85 22.29
C GLY A 410 -19.79 0.09 23.40
N ALA A 411 -19.07 -0.53 24.35
CA ALA A 411 -19.68 -1.24 25.48
C ALA A 411 -20.12 -0.26 26.58
N VAL A 412 -21.20 0.50 26.31
CA VAL A 412 -21.68 1.62 27.15
C VAL A 412 -21.93 1.21 28.61
N ALA A 413 -22.51 0.03 28.84
CA ALA A 413 -22.81 -0.46 30.19
C ALA A 413 -21.52 -0.72 31.00
N GLU A 414 -20.58 -1.44 30.40
CA GLU A 414 -19.28 -1.73 31.01
C GLU A 414 -18.45 -0.46 31.22
N ALA A 415 -18.41 0.42 30.22
CA ALA A 415 -17.73 1.71 30.35
C ALA A 415 -18.28 2.52 31.53
N ARG A 416 -19.61 2.54 31.70
CA ARG A 416 -20.25 3.22 32.84
C ARG A 416 -19.82 2.63 34.18
N GLU A 417 -19.79 1.31 34.32
CA GLU A 417 -19.33 0.66 35.55
C GLU A 417 -17.86 0.98 35.85
N LEU A 418 -17.00 0.96 34.83
CA LEU A 418 -15.58 1.27 34.98
C LEU A 418 -15.37 2.75 35.35
N TRP A 419 -16.08 3.68 34.72
CA TRP A 419 -16.02 5.10 35.10
C TRP A 419 -16.58 5.37 36.50
N GLN A 420 -17.56 4.59 36.97
CA GLN A 420 -18.00 4.65 38.38
C GLN A 420 -16.90 4.20 39.35
N LYS A 421 -16.10 3.18 38.99
CA LYS A 421 -14.92 2.78 39.79
C LYS A 421 -13.84 3.87 39.79
N VAL A 422 -13.58 4.51 38.65
CA VAL A 422 -12.68 5.68 38.57
C VAL A 422 -13.18 6.81 39.48
N LEU A 423 -14.48 7.09 39.48
CA LEU A 423 -15.09 8.09 40.37
C LEU A 423 -14.91 7.73 41.84
N ALA A 424 -15.11 6.46 42.21
CA ALA A 424 -14.91 5.99 43.58
C ALA A 424 -13.45 6.16 44.03
N LEU A 425 -12.48 5.90 43.14
CA LEU A 425 -11.05 6.17 43.40
C LEU A 425 -10.78 7.67 43.56
N GLY A 426 -11.41 8.52 42.76
CA GLY A 426 -11.33 9.97 42.91
C GLY A 426 -11.82 10.49 44.27
N LEU A 427 -12.62 9.71 44.99
CA LEU A 427 -13.10 10.04 46.34
C LEU A 427 -12.25 9.39 47.46
N ASP A 428 -11.31 8.51 47.12
CA ASP A 428 -10.47 7.79 48.08
C ASP A 428 -9.41 8.71 48.69
N SER A 429 -9.52 9.01 49.98
CA SER A 429 -8.60 9.88 50.70
C SER A 429 -7.12 9.43 50.72
N ARG A 430 -6.83 8.19 50.31
CA ARG A 430 -5.45 7.66 50.22
C ARG A 430 -4.68 8.22 49.02
N LEU A 431 -5.36 8.73 47.99
CA LEU A 431 -4.73 9.34 46.82
C LEU A 431 -4.42 10.83 47.05
N PRO A 432 -3.35 11.38 46.44
CA PRO A 432 -3.06 12.81 46.42
C PRO A 432 -4.28 13.64 45.97
N VAL A 433 -4.45 14.84 46.54
CA VAL A 433 -5.60 15.72 46.24
C VAL A 433 -5.71 15.99 44.74
N ASP A 434 -4.58 16.29 44.12
CA ASP A 434 -4.43 16.60 42.69
C ASP A 434 -4.94 15.44 41.82
N GLN A 435 -4.62 14.20 42.22
CA GLN A 435 -5.10 12.98 41.55
C GLN A 435 -6.60 12.78 41.71
N ARG A 436 -7.09 13.00 42.93
CA ARG A 436 -8.51 12.83 43.26
C ARG A 436 -9.39 13.79 42.49
N GLU A 437 -8.97 15.04 42.39
CA GLU A 437 -9.66 16.07 41.62
C GLU A 437 -9.69 15.73 40.13
N LEU A 438 -8.55 15.32 39.55
CA LEU A 438 -8.45 14.92 38.15
C LEU A 438 -9.35 13.71 37.82
N LEU A 439 -9.28 12.65 38.62
CA LEU A 439 -10.08 11.44 38.41
C LEU A 439 -11.57 11.69 38.57
N THR A 440 -11.95 12.51 39.56
CA THR A 440 -13.34 12.89 39.79
C THR A 440 -13.89 13.72 38.63
N ALA A 441 -13.11 14.67 38.11
CA ALA A 441 -13.50 15.49 36.98
C ALA A 441 -13.67 14.64 35.71
N ALA A 442 -12.66 13.85 35.35
CA ALA A 442 -12.69 12.99 34.16
C ALA A 442 -13.84 11.97 34.22
N ALA A 443 -14.07 11.33 35.36
CA ALA A 443 -15.15 10.36 35.51
C ALA A 443 -16.55 11.00 35.42
N ARG A 444 -16.74 12.21 35.97
CA ARG A 444 -18.03 12.92 35.87
C ARG A 444 -18.35 13.32 34.43
N GLU A 445 -17.37 13.84 33.71
CA GLU A 445 -17.50 14.20 32.29
C GLU A 445 -17.84 12.96 31.45
N ALA A 446 -17.04 11.89 31.57
CA ALA A 446 -17.27 10.63 30.86
C ALA A 446 -18.65 10.01 31.16
N LEU A 447 -19.08 10.01 32.42
CA LEU A 447 -20.40 9.51 32.79
C LEU A 447 -21.54 10.38 32.22
N ASP A 448 -21.33 11.69 32.12
CA ASP A 448 -22.29 12.60 31.51
C ASP A 448 -22.40 12.38 30.00
N ASP A 449 -21.27 12.18 29.33
CA ASP A 449 -21.24 11.84 27.90
C ASP A 449 -21.97 10.52 27.63
N LEU A 450 -21.65 9.47 28.39
CA LEU A 450 -22.32 8.17 28.28
C LEU A 450 -23.82 8.24 28.57
N ARG A 451 -24.26 9.15 29.45
CA ARG A 451 -25.67 9.36 29.75
C ARG A 451 -26.43 9.98 28.58
N HIS A 452 -25.78 10.88 27.85
CA HIS A 452 -26.37 11.59 26.71
C HIS A 452 -26.08 10.94 25.35
N GLY A 453 -25.46 9.74 25.34
CA GLY A 453 -25.06 9.07 24.11
C GLY A 453 -23.99 9.83 23.32
N ARG A 454 -23.26 10.76 23.97
CA ARG A 454 -22.13 11.44 23.35
C ARG A 454 -20.94 10.49 23.33
N LYS A 455 -20.13 10.60 22.28
CA LYS A 455 -18.86 9.88 22.21
C LYS A 455 -17.95 10.48 23.28
N ILE A 456 -17.43 9.64 24.17
CA ILE A 456 -16.38 10.07 25.08
C ILE A 456 -15.20 10.49 24.20
N GLU A 457 -14.80 11.75 24.29
CA GLU A 457 -13.52 12.16 23.75
C GLU A 457 -12.46 11.39 24.52
N VAL A 458 -12.01 10.31 23.90
CA VAL A 458 -10.82 9.61 24.33
C VAL A 458 -9.73 10.67 24.36
N MET A 459 -9.21 10.99 25.55
CA MET A 459 -7.87 11.55 25.65
C MET A 459 -7.00 10.63 24.79
N GLY A 460 -6.62 11.09 23.60
CA GLY A 460 -5.81 10.31 22.66
C GLY A 460 -4.67 9.70 23.45
N PRO A 461 -4.28 8.44 23.13
CA PRO A 461 -3.44 7.62 24.00
C PRO A 461 -2.36 8.50 24.59
N PRO A 462 -2.33 8.70 25.93
CA PRO A 462 -1.41 9.64 26.50
C PRO A 462 -0.05 9.21 25.99
N LEU A 463 0.56 10.07 25.18
CA LEU A 463 1.93 9.92 24.72
C LEU A 463 2.71 9.59 25.98
N VAL A 464 3.14 8.34 26.05
CA VAL A 464 3.57 7.72 27.29
C VAL A 464 4.67 8.64 27.84
N HIS A 465 4.33 9.28 28.96
CA HIS A 465 5.13 10.26 29.69
C HIS A 465 5.69 11.44 28.86
N GLY A 466 4.83 12.25 28.26
CA GLY A 466 5.16 13.63 27.86
C GLY A 466 4.71 14.64 28.92
N ALA A 467 5.66 15.30 29.60
CA ALA A 467 5.60 16.52 30.45
C ALA A 467 4.32 16.92 31.24
N ALA A 468 3.12 16.85 30.67
CA ALA A 468 1.85 17.25 31.30
C ALA A 468 1.47 16.38 32.51
N ALA A 469 1.72 15.07 32.47
CA ALA A 469 1.44 14.17 33.60
C ALA A 469 2.41 14.34 34.79
N ARG A 470 3.61 14.91 34.56
CA ARG A 470 4.53 15.29 35.65
C ARG A 470 4.03 16.51 36.42
N ALA A 471 3.36 17.44 35.74
CA ALA A 471 2.85 18.66 36.38
C ALA A 471 1.62 18.38 37.27
N ALA A 472 0.78 17.41 36.91
CA ALA A 472 -0.43 17.08 37.66
C ALA A 472 -0.21 16.14 38.87
N LEU A 473 0.99 15.56 39.03
CA LEU A 473 1.27 14.53 40.06
C LEU A 473 2.51 14.81 40.93
N ALA A 474 3.22 15.92 40.70
CA ALA A 474 4.45 16.27 41.44
C ALA A 474 4.21 17.18 42.66
N GLY A 475 2.98 17.25 43.18
CA GLY A 475 2.63 17.99 44.39
C GLY A 475 2.76 17.18 45.69
N ALA A 476 3.95 16.68 46.04
CA ALA A 476 4.18 16.13 47.39
C ALA A 476 5.60 16.41 47.89
N PRO A 477 5.79 16.98 49.11
CA PRO A 477 7.10 17.24 49.66
C PRO A 477 7.80 15.92 50.03
N ARG A 478 9.05 15.76 49.58
CA ARG A 478 9.91 14.62 49.92
C ARG A 478 10.12 14.55 51.44
N ALA A 479 9.73 13.44 52.05
CA ALA A 479 10.15 13.08 53.40
C ALA A 479 11.69 12.94 53.43
N THR A 480 12.34 13.80 54.20
CA THR A 480 13.79 13.82 54.40
C THR A 480 14.19 12.73 55.39
N ARG A 481 14.83 11.67 54.91
CA ARG A 481 15.59 10.75 55.78
C ARG A 481 16.87 11.44 56.20
N ARG A 482 16.97 11.83 57.48
CA ARG A 482 18.18 12.38 58.11
C ARG A 482 19.36 11.40 57.96
N GLN A 483 20.48 11.87 57.41
CA GLN A 483 21.82 11.30 57.64
C GLN A 483 22.61 12.25 58.57
N PRO A 484 23.51 11.75 59.43
CA PRO A 484 24.26 12.59 60.37
C PRO A 484 25.33 13.42 59.66
N ALA A 485 25.65 14.57 60.27
CA ALA A 485 26.41 15.67 59.71
C ALA A 485 27.88 15.37 59.41
N ARG A 486 28.38 15.91 58.29
CA ARG A 486 29.81 16.18 58.06
C ARG A 486 30.11 17.66 58.35
N PRO A 487 31.30 18.01 58.88
CA PRO A 487 31.65 19.37 59.28
C PRO A 487 31.88 20.29 58.07
N PRO A 488 31.82 21.62 58.26
CA PRO A 488 31.76 22.58 57.17
C PRO A 488 33.15 22.81 56.56
N VAL A 489 33.22 22.81 55.23
CA VAL A 489 34.38 23.29 54.47
C VAL A 489 33.95 24.56 53.73
N ALA A 490 34.73 25.63 53.90
CA ALA A 490 34.51 26.96 53.33
C ALA A 490 34.47 26.94 51.79
N PRO A 491 33.76 27.90 51.15
CA PRO A 491 33.60 27.91 49.70
C PRO A 491 34.89 28.37 49.00
N PRO A 492 35.41 27.64 48.00
CA PRO A 492 36.39 28.19 47.08
C PRO A 492 35.71 28.98 45.96
N ALA A 493 36.38 30.04 45.56
CA ALA A 493 36.01 31.00 44.53
C ALA A 493 35.85 30.39 43.12
N SER A 494 35.11 31.11 42.26
CA SER A 494 34.83 30.78 40.87
C SER A 494 36.09 30.42 40.05
N PRO A 495 36.07 29.33 39.26
CA PRO A 495 37.12 29.05 38.29
C PRO A 495 36.94 29.85 36.96
N PRO A 496 38.04 30.08 36.22
CA PRO A 496 38.14 30.96 35.04
C PRO A 496 37.60 30.30 33.75
N PRO A 497 37.51 31.00 32.59
CA PRO A 497 36.84 30.47 31.42
C PRO A 497 37.59 29.28 30.82
N VAL A 498 36.85 28.23 30.44
CA VAL A 498 37.41 27.00 29.87
C VAL A 498 37.76 27.21 28.39
N ALA A 499 39.01 26.90 28.06
CA ALA A 499 39.62 26.97 26.75
C ALA A 499 39.06 25.94 25.76
N ALA A 500 39.11 26.31 24.47
CA ALA A 500 38.78 25.47 23.33
C ALA A 500 39.70 24.24 23.23
N THR A 501 39.11 23.05 23.10
CA THR A 501 39.81 21.82 22.73
C THR A 501 40.31 21.90 21.28
N MET A 502 41.63 22.04 21.11
CA MET A 502 42.33 21.89 19.83
C MET A 502 42.29 20.42 19.37
N ARG A 503 41.93 20.20 18.10
CA ARG A 503 42.11 18.92 17.40
C ARG A 503 43.58 18.73 17.04
N SER A 504 44.24 17.74 17.63
CA SER A 504 45.62 17.35 17.36
C SER A 504 45.74 16.42 16.15
N ALA A 505 45.66 16.98 14.94
CA ALA A 505 46.31 16.46 13.73
C ALA A 505 46.35 17.56 12.65
N PRO A 506 47.49 17.81 11.97
CA PRO A 506 47.55 18.81 10.91
C PRO A 506 46.65 18.38 9.74
N LYS A 507 45.73 19.27 9.37
CA LYS A 507 44.74 19.04 8.31
C LYS A 507 45.46 19.21 6.95
N VAL A 508 45.86 18.11 6.34
CA VAL A 508 46.58 18.11 5.05
C VAL A 508 45.69 18.66 3.94
N GLY A 509 46.19 19.65 3.20
CA GLY A 509 45.46 20.29 2.13
C GLY A 509 45.22 19.36 0.94
N ARG A 510 44.07 19.47 0.28
CA ARG A 510 43.66 18.59 -0.84
C ARG A 510 44.66 18.52 -2.01
N ASN A 511 45.50 19.55 -2.19
CA ASN A 511 46.53 19.65 -3.23
C ASN A 511 47.97 19.45 -2.72
N GLU A 512 48.17 19.21 -1.42
CA GLU A 512 49.49 18.96 -0.82
C GLU A 512 49.98 17.52 -1.08
N PRO A 513 51.29 17.25 -0.95
CA PRO A 513 51.83 15.90 -1.01
C PRO A 513 51.16 14.98 0.02
N CYS A 514 50.79 13.78 -0.38
CA CYS A 514 50.11 12.85 0.50
C CYS A 514 51.08 12.32 1.59
N PRO A 515 50.69 12.30 2.88
CA PRO A 515 51.60 11.92 3.98
C PRO A 515 52.11 10.48 3.93
N CYS A 516 51.48 9.62 3.13
CA CYS A 516 51.88 8.23 2.93
C CYS A 516 53.19 8.05 2.14
N GLY A 517 53.84 9.14 1.70
CA GLY A 517 55.12 9.07 0.98
C GLY A 517 55.01 8.66 -0.49
N SER A 518 53.81 8.53 -1.06
CA SER A 518 53.59 8.05 -2.43
C SER A 518 54.00 9.02 -3.55
N GLY A 519 54.49 10.22 -3.21
CA GLY A 519 54.84 11.28 -4.17
C GLY A 519 53.66 11.94 -4.89
N LYS A 520 52.41 11.51 -4.62
CA LYS A 520 51.18 12.04 -5.25
C LYS A 520 50.50 13.09 -4.37
N LYS A 521 49.73 13.99 -4.97
CA LYS A 521 48.86 14.96 -4.24
C LYS A 521 47.73 14.23 -3.50
N TYR A 522 47.32 14.72 -2.33
CA TYR A 522 46.35 14.08 -1.44
C TYR A 522 45.05 13.67 -2.15
N LYS A 523 44.45 14.55 -2.97
CA LYS A 523 43.23 14.24 -3.76
C LYS A 523 43.34 13.10 -4.76
N HIS A 524 44.56 12.74 -5.15
CA HIS A 524 44.82 11.65 -6.09
C HIS A 524 45.32 10.38 -5.38
N CYS A 525 45.30 10.36 -4.04
CA CYS A 525 45.63 9.24 -3.18
C CYS A 525 44.51 9.08 -2.14
N HIS A 526 44.77 9.25 -0.85
CA HIS A 526 43.81 9.07 0.25
C HIS A 526 42.62 10.06 0.26
N GLY A 527 42.67 11.13 -0.54
CA GLY A 527 41.57 12.08 -0.73
C GLY A 527 40.70 11.82 -1.96
N ARG A 528 40.79 10.63 -2.60
CA ARG A 528 39.92 10.24 -3.71
C ARG A 528 38.54 9.81 -3.20
N PRO A 529 37.44 10.34 -3.75
CA PRO A 529 36.10 9.86 -3.41
C PRO A 529 35.92 8.44 -3.97
N GLY A 530 35.65 7.47 -3.10
CA GLY A 530 35.30 6.10 -3.50
C GLY A 530 36.17 4.96 -2.94
N GLN A 531 37.14 5.21 -2.05
CA GLN A 531 37.80 4.14 -1.28
C GLN A 531 37.64 4.40 0.21
N GLN A 532 37.04 3.45 0.93
CA GLN A 532 36.97 3.47 2.40
C GLN A 532 38.39 3.31 2.97
N PRO A 533 38.77 4.06 4.02
CA PRO A 533 40.01 3.82 4.72
C PRO A 533 39.94 2.45 5.43
N ARG A 534 41.01 1.66 5.34
CA ARG A 534 41.23 0.53 6.26
C ARG A 534 41.65 1.03 7.63
#